data_AF-A0A522B2K4-F1
#
_entry.id   AF-A0A522B2K4-F1
#
_cell.length_a   1.000
_cell.length_b   1.000
_cell.length_c   1.000
_cell.angle_alpha   90.00
_cell.angle_beta   90.00
_cell.angle_gamma   90.00
#
_symmetry.space_group_name_H-M   'P 1'
#
loop_
_entity.id
_entity.type
_entity.pdbx_description
1 polymer ?
#
loop_
_entity_poly.entity_id
_entity_poly.type
_entity_poly.pdbx_seq_one_letter_code
_entity_poly.pdbx_strand_id
1 'polypeptide(L)'
;AESAVREIVGNSTMDSVLYEQRDAIAAELVKSIQNQVNKLKAGVTVVTVNVQSVQAPEQVQTAFDDAFKAGADRERLKNEGQAYANDVIPKAQGTAARLREEAAGYAARVVAQAEGDAQRFKSVLAEYQKAPGVTRDRLYIDTMQQVYSNVTKVMVDSRQGSNLLYLPLDKIMQLSSPGGAVPVTPVPAATQGNSSAGADAPASSSAAAVNQDVRSRDGLRSRDRDAR
;
A
#
# COMPACT_ATOMS: atom_id res chain seq x y z
N ALA A 1 -53.87 24.55 -15.73
CA ALA A 1 -52.75 24.20 -14.82
C ALA A 1 -52.63 22.68 -14.68
N GLU A 2 -53.58 21.99 -14.06
CA GLU A 2 -53.52 20.54 -13.84
C GLU A 2 -53.44 19.72 -15.15
N SER A 3 -54.14 20.13 -16.22
CA SER A 3 -54.00 19.49 -17.54
C SER A 3 -52.61 19.65 -18.16
N ALA A 4 -51.91 20.78 -17.96
CA ALA A 4 -50.55 20.97 -18.48
C ALA A 4 -49.55 20.04 -17.81
N VAL A 5 -49.71 19.82 -16.49
CA VAL A 5 -48.88 18.89 -15.72
C VAL A 5 -49.06 17.47 -16.21
N ARG A 6 -50.31 17.05 -16.43
CA ARG A 6 -50.64 15.69 -16.86
C ARG A 6 -50.14 15.38 -18.28
N GLU A 7 -50.18 16.36 -19.18
CA GLU A 7 -49.72 16.22 -20.57
C GLU A 7 -48.20 16.04 -20.65
N ILE A 8 -47.43 16.84 -19.91
CA ILE A 8 -45.97 16.79 -19.93
C ILE A 8 -45.46 15.52 -19.22
N VAL A 9 -46.03 15.18 -18.05
CA VAL A 9 -45.65 13.96 -17.30
C VAL A 9 -46.04 12.68 -18.05
N GLY A 10 -47.14 12.69 -18.82
CA GLY A 10 -47.56 11.55 -19.63
C GLY A 10 -46.70 11.28 -20.87
N ASN A 11 -46.03 12.31 -21.40
CA ASN A 11 -45.13 12.21 -22.56
C ASN A 11 -43.65 11.99 -22.18
N SER A 12 -43.33 12.00 -20.88
CA SER A 12 -41.96 11.94 -20.36
C SER A 12 -41.65 10.56 -19.75
N THR A 13 -40.40 10.11 -19.84
CA THR A 13 -39.99 8.82 -19.24
C THR A 13 -39.85 8.97 -17.73
N MET A 14 -40.22 7.91 -16.99
CA MET A 14 -40.24 7.91 -15.53
C MET A 14 -38.89 8.38 -14.92
N ASP A 15 -37.76 7.88 -15.43
CA ASP A 15 -36.43 8.28 -14.96
C ASP A 15 -36.12 9.76 -15.20
N SER A 16 -36.62 10.35 -16.29
CA SER A 16 -36.39 11.76 -16.59
C SER A 16 -37.20 12.69 -15.67
N VAL A 17 -38.40 12.27 -15.26
CA VAL A 17 -39.25 13.01 -14.31
C VAL A 17 -38.70 12.90 -12.88
N LEU A 18 -38.12 11.76 -12.52
CA LEU A 18 -37.64 11.52 -11.16
C LEU A 18 -36.17 11.93 -10.92
N TYR A 19 -35.28 11.78 -11.89
CA TYR A 19 -33.83 11.84 -11.64
C TYR A 19 -33.06 12.87 -12.48
N GLU A 20 -33.35 13.04 -13.77
CA GLU A 20 -32.45 13.80 -14.66
C GLU A 20 -32.96 15.17 -15.14
N GLN A 21 -34.27 15.33 -15.42
CA GLN A 21 -34.76 16.47 -16.21
C GLN A 21 -35.73 17.39 -15.45
N ARG A 22 -35.61 17.49 -14.12
CA ARG A 22 -36.52 18.32 -13.30
C ARG A 22 -36.55 19.78 -13.75
N ASP A 23 -35.38 20.35 -14.04
CA ASP A 23 -35.28 21.75 -14.48
C ASP A 23 -35.80 21.95 -15.91
N ALA A 24 -35.56 20.98 -16.80
CA ALA A 24 -36.05 21.02 -18.18
C ALA A 24 -37.58 20.88 -18.23
N ILE A 25 -38.14 19.96 -17.43
CA ILE A 25 -39.59 19.78 -17.28
C ILE A 25 -40.22 21.03 -16.66
N ALA A 26 -39.60 21.64 -15.64
CA ALA A 26 -40.11 22.87 -15.03
C ALA A 26 -40.16 24.03 -16.05
N ALA A 27 -39.14 24.18 -16.91
CA ALA A 27 -39.12 25.18 -17.97
C ALA A 27 -40.23 24.94 -19.02
N GLU A 28 -40.46 23.69 -19.42
CA GLU A 28 -41.51 23.30 -20.34
C GLU A 28 -42.91 23.52 -19.74
N LEU A 29 -43.06 23.26 -18.44
CA LEU A 29 -44.28 23.45 -17.68
C LEU A 29 -44.67 24.93 -17.59
N VAL A 30 -43.70 25.82 -17.35
CA VAL A 30 -43.91 27.29 -17.38
C VAL A 30 -44.47 27.71 -18.74
N LYS A 31 -43.88 27.22 -19.83
CA LYS A 31 -44.31 27.55 -21.20
C LYS A 31 -45.72 27.04 -21.52
N SER A 32 -46.04 25.81 -21.12
CA SER A 32 -47.36 25.20 -21.32
C SER A 32 -48.45 25.90 -20.50
N ILE A 33 -48.18 26.21 -19.23
CA ILE A 33 -49.12 26.93 -18.36
C ILE A 33 -49.33 28.35 -18.87
N GLN A 34 -48.28 29.06 -19.28
CA GLN A 34 -48.43 30.41 -19.85
C GLN A 34 -49.30 30.40 -21.11
N ASN A 35 -49.13 29.40 -22.00
CA ASN A 35 -49.97 29.24 -23.18
C ASN A 35 -51.45 29.00 -22.84
N GLN A 36 -51.75 28.21 -21.80
CA GLN A 36 -53.13 27.98 -21.33
C GLN A 36 -53.75 29.25 -20.74
N VAL A 37 -53.00 30.00 -19.94
CA VAL A 37 -53.45 31.25 -19.30
C VAL A 37 -53.67 32.36 -20.35
N ASN A 38 -52.82 32.44 -21.37
CA ASN A 38 -52.97 33.37 -22.49
C ASN A 38 -54.25 33.11 -23.30
N LYS A 39 -54.59 31.84 -23.55
CA LYS A 39 -55.85 31.47 -24.24
C LYS A 39 -57.09 31.92 -23.45
N LEU A 40 -57.00 31.90 -22.12
CA LEU A 40 -58.07 32.33 -21.22
C LEU A 40 -58.11 33.85 -20.99
N LYS A 41 -57.17 34.62 -21.59
CA LYS A 41 -57.03 36.08 -21.42
C LYS A 41 -57.03 36.55 -19.96
N ALA A 42 -56.45 35.75 -19.06
CA ALA A 42 -56.53 36.00 -17.62
C ALA A 42 -55.57 37.10 -17.12
N GLY A 43 -54.65 37.63 -17.95
CA GLY A 43 -53.76 38.74 -17.58
C GLY A 43 -52.66 38.37 -16.56
N VAL A 44 -52.44 37.08 -16.29
CA VAL A 44 -51.44 36.59 -15.32
C VAL A 44 -50.16 36.12 -16.03
N THR A 45 -49.00 36.44 -15.45
CA THR A 45 -47.68 35.98 -15.91
C THR A 45 -47.08 34.98 -14.93
N VAL A 46 -46.67 33.82 -15.43
CA VAL A 46 -46.02 32.76 -14.63
C VAL A 46 -44.51 32.93 -14.69
N VAL A 47 -43.87 33.14 -13.53
CA VAL A 47 -42.43 33.42 -13.44
C VAL A 47 -41.63 32.13 -13.19
N THR A 48 -42.07 31.30 -12.24
CA THR A 48 -41.43 30.02 -11.91
C THR A 48 -42.47 29.00 -11.50
N VAL A 49 -42.22 27.73 -11.83
CA VAL A 49 -42.99 26.61 -11.30
C VAL A 49 -42.05 25.66 -10.58
N ASN A 50 -42.39 25.35 -9.34
CA ASN A 50 -41.63 24.41 -8.53
C ASN A 50 -42.37 23.06 -8.52
N VAL A 51 -41.72 22.03 -9.04
CA VAL A 51 -42.28 20.67 -9.05
C VAL A 51 -42.00 20.04 -7.69
N GLN A 52 -43.04 19.86 -6.88
CA GLN A 52 -42.92 19.19 -5.59
C GLN A 52 -42.59 17.69 -5.78
N SER A 53 -42.06 17.07 -4.74
CA SER A 53 -41.55 15.69 -4.74
C SER A 53 -42.47 14.72 -5.49
N VAL A 54 -41.95 14.15 -6.57
CA VAL A 54 -42.65 13.12 -7.37
C VAL A 54 -42.34 11.77 -6.73
N GLN A 55 -43.37 11.12 -6.18
CA GLN A 55 -43.25 9.83 -5.52
C GLN A 55 -44.09 8.77 -6.26
N ALA A 56 -43.57 7.55 -6.33
CA ALA A 56 -44.33 6.41 -6.86
C ALA A 56 -45.54 6.08 -5.94
N PRO A 57 -46.68 5.64 -6.50
CA PRO A 57 -47.83 5.19 -5.71
C PRO A 57 -47.46 4.04 -4.76
N GLU A 58 -48.04 4.00 -3.56
CA GLU A 58 -47.73 2.98 -2.53
C GLU A 58 -47.85 1.54 -3.02
N GLN A 59 -48.76 1.30 -3.97
CA GLN A 59 -49.02 -0.02 -4.56
C GLN A 59 -47.82 -0.62 -5.29
N VAL A 60 -46.86 0.20 -5.74
CA VAL A 60 -45.69 -0.23 -6.53
C VAL A 60 -44.35 0.10 -5.88
N GLN A 61 -44.33 0.80 -4.74
CA GLN A 61 -43.10 1.22 -4.06
C GLN A 61 -42.15 0.05 -3.76
N THR A 62 -42.68 -1.08 -3.29
CA THR A 62 -41.86 -2.25 -2.95
C THR A 62 -41.11 -2.81 -4.16
N ALA A 63 -41.74 -2.86 -5.33
CA ALA A 63 -41.11 -3.33 -6.56
C ALA A 63 -40.06 -2.33 -7.09
N PHE A 64 -40.30 -1.03 -6.92
CA PHE A 64 -39.34 0.01 -7.29
C PHE A 64 -38.10 -0.01 -6.38
N ASP A 65 -38.32 -0.13 -5.07
CA ASP A 65 -37.23 -0.22 -4.10
C ASP A 65 -36.37 -1.47 -4.35
N ASP A 66 -36.99 -2.58 -4.74
CA ASP A 66 -36.28 -3.82 -5.09
C ASP A 66 -35.44 -3.65 -6.37
N ALA A 67 -36.01 -3.04 -7.42
CA ALA A 67 -35.28 -2.75 -8.65
C ALA A 67 -34.09 -1.80 -8.41
N PHE A 68 -34.26 -0.79 -7.56
CA PHE A 68 -33.19 0.14 -7.19
C PHE A 68 -32.08 -0.56 -6.40
N LYS A 69 -32.44 -1.39 -5.41
CA LYS A 69 -31.47 -2.22 -4.66
C LYS A 69 -30.70 -3.15 -5.57
N ALA A 70 -31.39 -3.85 -6.46
CA ALA A 70 -30.75 -4.73 -7.44
C ALA A 70 -29.80 -3.96 -8.38
N GLY A 71 -30.19 -2.76 -8.81
CA GLY A 71 -29.33 -1.88 -9.62
C GLY A 71 -28.07 -1.44 -8.88
N ALA A 72 -28.20 -1.03 -7.62
CA ALA A 72 -27.09 -0.64 -6.76
C ALA A 72 -26.15 -1.83 -6.48
N ASP A 73 -26.70 -3.01 -6.18
CA ASP A 73 -25.92 -4.23 -5.97
C ASP A 73 -25.18 -4.67 -7.23
N ARG A 74 -25.82 -4.58 -8.41
CA ARG A 74 -25.16 -4.87 -9.69
C ARG A 74 -23.94 -3.96 -9.90
N GLU A 75 -24.08 -2.66 -9.66
CA GLU A 75 -22.97 -1.72 -9.84
C GLU A 75 -21.88 -1.93 -8.78
N ARG A 76 -22.26 -2.22 -7.52
CA ARG A 76 -21.32 -2.58 -6.45
C ARG A 76 -20.49 -3.81 -6.83
N LEU A 77 -21.15 -4.91 -7.23
CA LEU A 77 -20.47 -6.15 -7.62
C LEU A 77 -19.54 -5.95 -8.83
N LYS A 78 -19.96 -5.14 -9.81
CA LYS A 78 -19.14 -4.79 -10.96
C LYS A 78 -17.89 -4.01 -10.54
N ASN A 79 -18.04 -3.02 -9.66
CA ASN A 79 -16.93 -2.23 -9.13
C ASN A 79 -15.98 -3.08 -8.27
N GLU A 80 -16.50 -3.99 -7.46
CA GLU A 80 -15.72 -4.95 -6.68
C GLU A 80 -14.91 -5.89 -7.58
N GLY A 81 -15.53 -6.42 -8.65
CA GLY A 81 -14.85 -7.26 -9.63
C GLY A 81 -13.74 -6.52 -10.38
N GLN A 82 -13.99 -5.26 -10.78
CA GLN A 82 -12.98 -4.41 -11.39
C GLN A 82 -11.83 -4.10 -10.42
N ALA A 83 -12.14 -3.77 -9.16
CA ALA A 83 -11.13 -3.55 -8.13
C ALA A 83 -10.28 -4.80 -7.89
N TYR A 84 -10.90 -5.98 -7.84
CA TYR A 84 -10.19 -7.25 -7.70
C TYR A 84 -9.25 -7.53 -8.87
N ALA A 85 -9.71 -7.33 -10.11
CA ALA A 85 -8.87 -7.49 -11.30
C ALA A 85 -7.70 -6.49 -11.31
N ASN A 86 -7.98 -5.24 -10.97
CA ASN A 86 -6.98 -4.17 -10.87
C ASN A 86 -5.97 -4.41 -9.74
N ASP A 87 -6.30 -5.20 -8.72
CA ASP A 87 -5.37 -5.57 -7.65
C ASP A 87 -4.54 -6.81 -8.03
N VAL A 88 -5.18 -7.87 -8.52
CA VAL A 88 -4.54 -9.17 -8.75
C VAL A 88 -3.63 -9.15 -9.97
N ILE A 89 -4.05 -8.53 -11.07
CA ILE A 89 -3.29 -8.56 -12.33
C ILE A 89 -1.92 -7.86 -12.16
N PRO A 90 -1.83 -6.63 -11.61
CA PRO A 90 -0.54 -5.98 -11.42
C PRO A 90 0.34 -6.67 -10.39
N LYS A 91 -0.24 -7.21 -9.31
CA LYS A 91 0.50 -8.01 -8.33
C LYS A 91 1.13 -9.24 -8.97
N ALA A 92 0.37 -9.99 -9.76
CA ALA A 92 0.87 -11.18 -10.46
C ALA A 92 1.93 -10.83 -11.52
N GLN A 93 1.76 -9.72 -12.24
CA GLN A 93 2.76 -9.24 -13.19
C GLN A 93 4.05 -8.80 -12.48
N GLY A 94 3.94 -8.11 -11.35
CA GLY A 94 5.07 -7.68 -10.52
C GLY A 94 5.85 -8.86 -9.95
N THR A 95 5.16 -9.88 -9.42
CA THR A 95 5.82 -11.09 -8.92
C THR A 95 6.51 -11.87 -10.03
N ALA A 96 5.88 -11.98 -11.21
CA ALA A 96 6.49 -12.61 -12.38
C ALA A 96 7.71 -11.84 -12.89
N ALA A 97 7.65 -10.51 -12.95
CA ALA A 97 8.79 -9.67 -13.34
C ALA A 97 9.95 -9.81 -12.35
N ARG A 98 9.65 -9.75 -11.04
CA ARG A 98 10.66 -9.96 -9.99
C ARG A 98 11.33 -11.34 -10.12
N LEU A 99 10.56 -12.41 -10.31
CA LEU A 99 11.11 -13.75 -10.44
C LEU A 99 12.02 -13.88 -11.66
N ARG A 100 11.66 -13.27 -12.80
CA ARG A 100 12.52 -13.24 -13.98
C ARG A 100 13.82 -12.49 -13.72
N GLU A 101 13.75 -11.34 -13.05
CA GLU A 101 14.93 -10.53 -12.76
C GLU A 101 15.85 -11.22 -11.75
N GLU A 102 15.28 -11.86 -10.72
CA GLU A 102 16.04 -12.68 -9.77
C GLU A 102 16.74 -13.86 -10.48
N ALA A 103 16.05 -14.53 -11.41
CA ALA A 103 16.63 -15.61 -12.20
C ALA A 103 17.73 -15.11 -13.14
N ALA A 104 17.52 -13.98 -13.83
CA ALA A 104 18.52 -13.36 -14.70
C ALA A 104 19.75 -12.91 -13.90
N GLY A 105 19.55 -12.28 -12.74
CA GLY A 105 20.61 -11.88 -11.83
C GLY A 105 21.39 -13.07 -11.26
N TYR A 106 20.71 -14.17 -10.95
CA TYR A 106 21.37 -15.41 -10.53
C TYR A 106 22.21 -16.00 -11.66
N ALA A 107 21.67 -16.12 -12.87
CA ALA A 107 22.40 -16.62 -14.03
C ALA A 107 23.63 -15.76 -14.33
N ALA A 108 23.48 -14.43 -14.33
CA ALA A 108 24.59 -13.50 -14.53
C ALA A 108 25.66 -13.64 -13.44
N ARG A 109 25.27 -13.82 -12.17
CA ARG A 109 26.21 -14.06 -11.06
C ARG A 109 27.00 -15.35 -11.28
N VAL A 110 26.34 -16.44 -11.66
CA VAL A 110 26.99 -17.74 -11.89
C VAL A 110 27.98 -17.65 -13.04
N VAL A 111 27.59 -17.01 -14.15
CA VAL A 111 28.47 -16.81 -15.31
C VAL A 111 29.68 -15.94 -14.93
N ALA A 112 29.44 -14.79 -14.29
CA ALA A 112 30.52 -13.89 -13.89
C ALA A 112 31.49 -14.54 -12.88
N GLN A 113 30.98 -15.35 -11.95
CA GLN A 113 31.81 -16.10 -11.02
C GLN A 113 32.65 -17.14 -11.76
N ALA A 114 32.04 -17.92 -12.65
CA ALA A 114 32.76 -18.92 -13.44
C ALA A 114 33.83 -18.29 -14.35
N GLU A 115 33.53 -17.16 -14.97
CA GLU A 115 34.51 -16.40 -15.77
C GLU A 115 35.65 -15.83 -14.91
N GLY A 116 35.34 -15.28 -13.74
CA GLY A 116 36.33 -14.77 -12.80
C GLY A 116 37.25 -15.87 -12.28
N ASP A 117 36.71 -17.03 -11.93
CA ASP A 117 37.47 -18.20 -11.49
C ASP A 117 38.34 -18.76 -12.62
N ALA A 118 37.81 -18.84 -13.85
CA ALA A 118 38.58 -19.26 -15.02
C ALA A 118 39.71 -18.28 -15.34
N GLN A 119 39.48 -16.98 -15.24
CA GLN A 119 40.51 -15.95 -15.41
C GLN A 119 41.59 -16.06 -14.34
N ARG A 120 41.20 -16.20 -13.06
CA ARG A 120 42.14 -16.44 -11.95
C ARG A 120 43.00 -17.68 -12.21
N PHE A 121 42.37 -18.78 -12.61
CA PHE A 121 43.09 -20.02 -12.91
C PHE A 121 44.10 -19.85 -14.04
N LYS A 122 43.71 -19.18 -15.14
CA LYS A 122 44.62 -18.89 -16.27
C LYS A 122 45.84 -18.08 -15.82
N SER A 123 45.64 -17.05 -15.00
CA SER A 123 46.74 -16.22 -14.47
C SER A 123 47.70 -17.03 -13.61
N VAL A 124 47.16 -17.85 -12.68
CA VAL A 124 47.98 -18.71 -11.82
C VAL A 124 48.72 -19.78 -12.63
N LEU A 125 48.08 -20.37 -13.64
CA LEU A 125 48.69 -21.37 -14.51
C LEU A 125 49.90 -20.78 -15.28
N ALA A 126 49.79 -19.55 -15.76
CA ALA A 126 50.88 -18.87 -16.45
C ALA A 126 52.09 -18.62 -15.53
N GLU A 127 51.86 -18.32 -14.25
CA GLU A 127 52.92 -18.17 -13.24
C GLU A 127 53.50 -19.52 -12.81
N TYR A 128 52.65 -20.52 -12.62
CA TYR A 128 53.04 -21.88 -12.25
C TYR A 128 53.96 -22.52 -13.31
N GLN A 129 53.71 -22.27 -14.60
CA GLN A 129 54.60 -22.71 -15.69
C GLN A 129 55.99 -22.09 -15.62
N LYS A 130 56.13 -20.87 -15.06
CA LYS A 130 57.43 -20.21 -14.90
C LYS A 130 58.21 -20.75 -13.68
N ALA A 131 57.53 -21.02 -12.57
CA ALA A 131 58.19 -21.44 -11.33
C ALA A 131 57.29 -22.36 -10.46
N PRO A 132 57.24 -23.68 -10.72
CA PRO A 132 56.25 -24.57 -10.13
C PRO A 132 56.43 -24.84 -8.62
N GLY A 133 57.67 -24.79 -8.11
CA GLY A 133 57.96 -25.05 -6.69
C GLY A 133 57.41 -23.94 -5.78
N VAL A 134 57.82 -22.70 -6.03
CA VAL A 134 57.41 -21.53 -5.21
C VAL A 134 55.91 -21.26 -5.27
N THR A 135 55.27 -21.50 -6.42
CA THR A 135 53.81 -21.31 -6.56
C THR A 135 53.01 -22.35 -5.76
N ARG A 136 53.47 -23.60 -5.69
CA ARG A 136 52.85 -24.65 -4.84
C ARG A 136 52.95 -24.31 -3.37
N ASP A 137 54.15 -23.97 -2.91
CA ASP A 137 54.40 -23.65 -1.51
C ASP A 137 53.59 -22.41 -1.10
N ARG A 138 53.50 -21.40 -1.95
CA ARG A 138 52.67 -20.22 -1.72
C ARG A 138 51.19 -20.56 -1.63
N LEU A 139 50.65 -21.33 -2.57
CA LEU A 139 49.23 -21.75 -2.54
C LEU A 139 48.91 -22.54 -1.25
N TYR A 140 49.82 -23.41 -0.82
CA TYR A 140 49.67 -24.19 0.41
C TYR A 140 49.69 -23.29 1.65
N ILE A 141 50.64 -22.36 1.76
CA ILE A 141 50.72 -21.44 2.89
C ILE A 141 49.50 -20.51 2.92
N ASP A 142 49.07 -19.97 1.77
CA ASP A 142 47.89 -19.08 1.68
C ASP A 142 46.60 -19.82 2.09
N THR A 143 46.42 -21.06 1.62
CA THR A 143 45.25 -21.88 2.00
C THR A 143 45.28 -22.26 3.48
N MET A 144 46.44 -22.67 4.01
CA MET A 144 46.60 -22.95 5.44
C MET A 144 46.39 -21.70 6.30
N GLN A 145 46.85 -20.53 5.84
CA GLN A 145 46.61 -19.25 6.52
C GLN A 145 45.11 -18.94 6.56
N GLN A 146 44.39 -19.12 5.45
CA GLN A 146 42.95 -18.87 5.38
C GLN A 146 42.14 -19.87 6.22
N VAL A 147 42.57 -21.14 6.26
CA VAL A 147 41.96 -22.14 7.16
C VAL A 147 42.23 -21.76 8.61
N TYR A 148 43.48 -21.51 8.99
CA TYR A 148 43.82 -21.16 10.36
C TYR A 148 43.27 -19.81 10.83
N SER A 149 43.00 -18.85 9.94
CA SER A 149 42.32 -17.59 10.30
C SER A 149 40.84 -17.78 10.62
N ASN A 150 40.18 -18.78 10.01
CA ASN A 150 38.76 -19.06 10.19
C ASN A 150 38.47 -20.07 11.32
N VAL A 151 39.52 -20.60 11.98
CA VAL A 151 39.36 -21.58 13.07
C VAL A 151 39.61 -20.91 14.41
N THR A 152 38.63 -20.97 15.31
CA THR A 152 38.77 -20.48 16.69
C THR A 152 39.67 -21.43 17.50
N LYS A 153 40.88 -20.99 17.83
CA LYS A 153 41.84 -21.76 18.64
C LYS A 153 41.51 -21.63 20.13
N VAL A 154 41.05 -22.72 20.75
CA VAL A 154 40.85 -22.81 22.21
C VAL A 154 42.01 -23.59 22.82
N MET A 155 42.82 -22.93 23.65
CA MET A 155 43.90 -23.58 24.41
C MET A 155 43.43 -23.90 25.83
N VAL A 156 43.63 -25.15 26.26
CA VAL A 156 43.32 -25.63 27.62
C VAL A 156 44.65 -25.93 28.32
N ASP A 157 44.98 -25.17 29.36
CA ASP A 157 46.15 -25.44 30.21
C ASP A 157 45.76 -26.44 31.31
N SER A 158 46.26 -27.67 31.20
CA SER A 158 46.01 -28.75 32.16
C SER A 158 47.30 -29.14 32.88
N ARG A 159 47.82 -28.23 33.70
CA ARG A 159 48.93 -28.55 34.62
C ARG A 159 48.51 -28.98 36.01
N GLN A 160 47.22 -29.00 36.34
CA GLN A 160 46.77 -29.53 37.63
C GLN A 160 45.33 -30.06 37.59
N GLY A 161 45.18 -31.35 37.27
CA GLY A 161 44.24 -32.30 37.88
C GLY A 161 42.73 -32.00 38.04
N SER A 162 42.16 -30.93 37.50
CA SER A 162 40.72 -30.65 37.60
C SER A 162 40.15 -30.24 36.24
N ASN A 163 39.71 -31.25 35.49
CA ASN A 163 39.06 -31.12 34.19
C ASN A 163 37.59 -30.67 34.38
N LEU A 164 37.38 -29.40 34.70
CA LEU A 164 36.10 -28.73 34.39
C LEU A 164 36.30 -28.01 33.05
N LEU A 165 36.05 -28.73 31.96
CA LEU A 165 36.07 -28.21 30.61
C LEU A 165 34.89 -27.24 30.43
N TYR A 166 35.06 -26.00 30.87
CA TYR A 166 34.10 -24.93 30.58
C TYR A 166 34.34 -24.43 29.15
N LEU A 167 33.68 -25.09 28.21
CA LEU A 167 33.60 -24.64 26.82
C LEU A 167 32.42 -23.67 26.73
N PRO A 168 32.63 -22.34 26.62
CA PRO A 168 31.53 -21.40 26.52
C PRO A 168 30.95 -21.48 25.11
N LEU A 169 30.03 -22.41 24.89
CA LEU A 169 29.32 -22.61 23.62
C LEU A 169 28.62 -21.31 23.18
N ASP A 170 28.12 -20.52 24.12
CA ASP A 170 27.47 -19.22 23.85
C ASP A 170 28.38 -18.23 23.12
N LYS A 171 29.63 -18.08 23.56
CA LYS A 171 30.55 -17.11 22.93
C LYS A 171 31.01 -17.56 21.55
N ILE A 172 31.08 -18.86 21.32
CA ILE A 172 31.46 -19.45 20.03
C ILE A 172 30.30 -19.29 19.04
N MET A 173 29.06 -19.53 19.47
CA MET A 173 27.85 -19.30 18.65
C MET A 173 27.64 -17.82 18.30
N GLN A 174 27.90 -16.90 19.24
CA GLN A 174 27.80 -15.46 18.99
C GLN A 174 28.80 -14.96 17.94
N LEU A 175 30.02 -15.52 17.91
CA LEU A 175 31.08 -15.10 16.98
C LEU A 175 30.90 -15.69 15.57
N SER A 176 30.23 -16.84 15.45
CA SER A 176 29.86 -17.47 14.17
C SER A 176 28.58 -16.94 13.52
N SER A 177 27.99 -15.86 14.06
CA SER A 177 26.82 -15.19 13.47
C SER A 177 27.25 -13.93 12.69
N PRO A 178 27.41 -13.97 11.35
CA PRO A 178 27.62 -12.76 10.57
C PRO A 178 26.25 -12.09 10.37
N GLY A 179 25.84 -11.25 11.32
CA GLY A 179 24.59 -10.50 11.17
C GLY A 179 24.11 -9.88 12.47
N GLY A 180 24.60 -8.68 12.80
CA GLY A 180 24.15 -7.99 14.01
C GLY A 180 24.64 -6.56 14.09
N ALA A 181 23.98 -5.69 13.32
CA ALA A 181 23.75 -4.26 13.57
C ALA A 181 24.86 -3.45 14.28
N VAL A 182 25.48 -2.57 13.51
CA VAL A 182 26.15 -1.34 14.00
C VAL A 182 25.22 -0.55 14.93
N PRO A 183 25.56 -0.36 16.22
CA PRO A 183 24.85 0.60 17.06
C PRO A 183 25.43 1.99 16.81
N VAL A 184 24.63 2.85 16.19
CA VAL A 184 24.91 4.29 16.09
C VAL A 184 24.68 4.89 17.47
N THR A 185 25.75 5.38 18.10
CA THR A 185 25.74 6.07 19.39
C THR A 185 25.02 7.42 19.30
N PRO A 186 24.02 7.72 20.15
CA PRO A 186 23.54 9.08 20.33
C PRO A 186 24.42 9.82 21.36
N VAL A 187 25.01 10.93 20.92
CA VAL A 187 25.74 11.89 21.77
C VAL A 187 24.73 12.75 22.55
N PRO A 188 24.95 13.03 23.85
CA PRO A 188 24.06 13.87 24.65
C PRO A 188 24.35 15.37 24.45
N ALA A 189 23.28 16.17 24.46
CA ALA A 189 23.32 17.62 24.34
C ALA A 189 23.80 18.31 25.62
N ALA A 190 24.68 19.30 25.46
CA ALA A 190 25.02 20.33 26.43
C ALA A 190 24.95 21.73 25.77
N THR A 191 24.76 22.73 26.61
CA THR A 191 23.99 23.97 26.39
C THR A 191 24.80 25.19 25.90
N GLN A 192 24.07 26.15 25.31
CA GLN A 192 24.29 27.62 25.22
C GLN A 192 25.24 28.22 24.15
N GLY A 193 24.73 29.25 23.43
CA GLY A 193 25.56 30.36 22.94
C GLY A 193 25.20 31.03 21.59
N ASN A 194 24.22 31.96 21.61
CA ASN A 194 24.10 33.25 20.90
C ASN A 194 24.50 33.49 19.40
N SER A 195 23.74 34.42 18.79
CA SER A 195 23.98 35.25 17.57
C SER A 195 23.94 34.55 16.20
N SER A 196 23.41 35.08 15.09
CA SER A 196 22.71 36.32 14.73
C SER A 196 22.26 36.22 13.26
N ALA A 197 21.15 36.89 12.91
CA ALA A 197 20.82 37.52 11.63
C ALA A 197 20.47 36.67 10.38
N GLY A 198 19.33 37.04 9.75
CA GLY A 198 19.15 36.99 8.29
C GLY A 198 17.80 36.49 7.74
N ALA A 199 16.83 37.41 7.60
CA ALA A 199 15.76 37.53 6.57
C ALA A 199 14.87 36.31 6.18
N ASP A 200 13.54 36.39 6.38
CA ASP A 200 12.52 36.97 5.47
C ASP A 200 11.09 36.50 5.85
N ALA A 201 10.06 37.25 5.46
CA ALA A 201 8.66 37.27 5.94
C ALA A 201 7.70 36.20 5.30
N PRO A 202 6.35 36.28 5.42
CA PRO A 202 5.46 36.22 6.60
C PRO A 202 4.28 35.20 6.52
N ALA A 203 3.59 35.04 7.67
CA ALA A 203 2.14 34.80 7.90
C ALA A 203 1.40 33.55 7.36
N SER A 204 0.90 32.71 8.28
CA SER A 204 -0.54 32.57 8.67
C SER A 204 -1.02 31.13 8.96
N SER A 205 -1.95 31.05 9.94
CA SER A 205 -2.92 29.99 10.25
C SER A 205 -2.51 28.71 11.03
N SER A 206 -2.75 28.81 12.35
CA SER A 206 -3.58 27.90 13.17
C SER A 206 -3.79 26.43 12.72
N ALA A 207 -3.29 25.48 13.51
CA ALA A 207 -4.04 24.26 13.87
C ALA A 207 -3.41 23.59 15.10
N ALA A 208 -4.25 23.34 16.10
CA ALA A 208 -3.91 22.71 17.36
C ALA A 208 -3.65 21.20 17.20
N ALA A 209 -2.66 20.71 17.95
CA ALA A 209 -2.36 19.31 18.13
C ALA A 209 -3.26 18.69 19.22
N VAL A 210 -3.83 17.51 18.94
CA VAL A 210 -4.11 16.49 19.96
C VAL A 210 -3.85 15.11 19.34
N ASN A 211 -2.69 14.54 19.67
CA ASN A 211 -2.44 13.11 19.58
C ASN A 211 -3.11 12.43 20.79
N GLN A 212 -3.94 11.39 20.56
CA GLN A 212 -4.30 10.44 21.62
C GLN A 212 -4.20 8.99 21.14
N ASP A 213 -3.62 8.23 22.05
CA ASP A 213 -3.02 6.90 21.96
C ASP A 213 -4.02 5.77 21.65
N VAL A 214 -3.57 4.82 20.82
CA VAL A 214 -4.28 3.60 20.43
C VAL A 214 -3.77 2.45 21.28
N ARG A 215 -4.18 2.36 22.56
CA ARG A 215 -3.89 1.19 23.42
C ARG A 215 -4.99 0.82 24.43
N SER A 216 -6.25 1.12 24.16
CA SER A 216 -7.34 0.71 25.06
C SER A 216 -8.57 0.24 24.29
N ARG A 217 -8.51 -0.96 23.69
CA ARG A 217 -9.69 -1.58 23.04
C ARG A 217 -9.77 -3.11 23.09
N ASP A 218 -9.08 -3.78 24.02
CA ASP A 218 -9.05 -5.25 24.05
C ASP A 218 -9.45 -5.89 25.40
N GLY A 219 -10.56 -5.44 26.00
CA GLY A 219 -10.97 -5.89 27.34
C GLY A 219 -12.44 -6.26 27.55
N LEU A 220 -13.32 -6.28 26.53
CA LEU A 220 -14.77 -6.40 26.75
C LEU A 220 -15.51 -7.41 25.84
N ARG A 221 -14.89 -8.54 25.47
CA ARG A 221 -15.55 -9.57 24.63
C ARG A 221 -15.69 -10.96 25.25
N SER A 222 -15.58 -11.10 26.56
CA SER A 222 -15.89 -12.37 27.22
C SER A 222 -16.69 -12.14 28.49
N ARG A 223 -18.03 -12.25 28.37
CA ARG A 223 -19.04 -12.60 29.39
C ARG A 223 -20.42 -12.15 28.90
N ASP A 224 -21.03 -12.93 28.01
CA ASP A 224 -22.51 -12.99 27.90
C ASP A 224 -22.89 -14.15 26.98
N ARG A 225 -22.92 -15.35 27.58
CA ARG A 225 -23.66 -16.51 27.07
C ARG A 225 -23.81 -17.53 28.20
N ASP A 226 -24.80 -17.31 29.07
CA ASP A 226 -25.56 -18.37 29.77
C ASP A 226 -26.56 -17.72 30.74
N ALA A 227 -27.81 -17.57 30.28
CA ALA A 227 -29.01 -17.51 31.12
C ALA A 227 -30.27 -17.56 30.22
N ARG A 228 -30.68 -18.77 29.85
CA ARG A 228 -32.07 -19.28 29.87
C ARG A 228 -32.20 -20.58 29.08
#